data_AF-A0A7S1T4L9-F1
#
_entry.id   AF-A0A7S1T4L9-F1
#
_cell.length_a   1.000
_cell.length_b   1.000
_cell.length_c   1.000
_cell.angle_alpha   90.00
_cell.angle_beta   90.00
_cell.angle_gamma   90.00
#
_symmetry.space_group_name_H-M   'P 1'
#
loop_
_entity.id
_entity.type
_entity.pdbx_description
1 polymer ?
#
loop_
_entity_poly.entity_id
_entity_poly.type
_entity_poly.pdbx_seq_one_letter_code
_entity_poly.pdbx_strand_id
1 'polypeptide(L)'
;MRVRSCGSGDASCVVLKFRRVRVLLDCGVDLGAAWGFAAGISGESGATSWHSAGVAGGLGQRQYAFLDDRVHIWTPLLGAADLEGLDAVLLGSPLAILGLPFLTERQGYRGAIFAPAVAIQVAKVWMAELVAYGEGDCLEAVGRGERRASWLADEMSALPMCLRGALCAGQLDGGAAETGVHEALEPALAALCWREAYTSDEVAACLARLTPVNYGQSVALAGGSLHATAHASGECIGGAAWVLSDGTTNV
;
A
#
# COMPACT_ATOMS: atom_id res chain seq x y z
N MET A 1 19.78 1.42 18.79
CA MET A 1 18.83 1.46 17.66
C MET A 1 18.22 0.08 17.50
N ARG A 2 16.91 -0.03 17.26
CA ARG A 2 16.28 -1.30 16.83
C ARG A 2 15.48 -1.03 15.57
N VAL A 3 15.66 -1.90 14.58
CA VAL A 3 14.99 -1.82 13.28
C VAL A 3 14.10 -3.04 13.16
N ARG A 4 12.84 -2.84 12.76
CA ARG A 4 11.89 -3.92 12.46
C ARG A 4 11.32 -3.66 11.07
N SER A 5 11.44 -4.63 10.17
CA SER A 5 10.68 -4.60 8.92
C SER A 5 9.23 -4.97 9.22
N CYS A 6 8.32 -4.14 8.74
CA CYS A 6 6.87 -4.37 8.75
C CYS A 6 6.32 -4.60 7.34
N GLY A 7 7.15 -4.36 6.31
CA GLY A 7 6.83 -4.65 4.93
C GLY A 7 6.69 -6.15 4.69
N SER A 8 5.74 -6.47 3.83
CA SER A 8 5.64 -7.76 3.17
C SER A 8 6.09 -7.58 1.71
N GLY A 9 6.76 -8.58 1.13
CA GLY A 9 7.26 -8.47 -0.25
C GLY A 9 8.35 -7.39 -0.40
N ASP A 10 8.31 -6.63 -1.49
CA ASP A 10 9.27 -5.55 -1.79
C ASP A 10 8.81 -4.17 -1.27
N ALA A 11 7.67 -4.09 -0.58
CA ALA A 11 7.15 -2.83 -0.05
C ALA A 11 8.04 -2.28 1.08
N SER A 12 8.56 -1.05 0.91
CA SER A 12 9.35 -0.39 1.95
C SER A 12 8.46 0.05 3.11
N CYS A 13 8.59 -0.65 4.25
CA CYS A 13 7.91 -0.28 5.49
C CYS A 13 8.74 -0.75 6.70
N VAL A 14 9.37 0.20 7.40
CA VAL A 14 10.33 -0.09 8.47
C VAL A 14 10.02 0.73 9.70
N VAL A 15 9.78 0.06 10.83
CA VAL A 15 9.67 0.73 12.13
C VAL A 15 11.05 0.83 12.77
N LEU A 16 11.49 2.07 12.98
CA LEU A 16 12.71 2.42 13.66
C LEU A 16 12.41 2.83 15.10
N LYS A 17 13.04 2.15 16.06
CA LYS A 17 13.09 2.59 17.45
C LYS A 17 14.46 3.17 17.77
N PHE A 18 14.51 4.47 17.95
CA PHE A 18 15.69 5.21 18.38
C PHE A 18 15.43 5.88 19.74
N ARG A 19 16.14 5.41 20.78
CA ARG A 19 15.90 5.79 22.19
C ARG A 19 14.43 5.55 22.60
N ARG A 20 13.69 6.63 22.89
CA ARG A 20 12.25 6.60 23.23
C ARG A 20 11.34 6.94 22.04
N VAL A 21 11.91 7.26 20.88
CA VAL A 21 11.18 7.65 19.68
C VAL A 21 10.99 6.45 18.77
N ARG A 22 9.77 6.28 18.26
CA ARG A 22 9.41 5.30 17.23
C ARG A 22 8.98 6.03 15.99
N VAL A 23 9.68 5.77 14.90
CA VAL A 23 9.44 6.39 13.60
C VAL A 23 9.15 5.29 12.59
N LEU A 24 8.15 5.50 11.76
CA LEU A 24 7.90 4.65 10.60
C LEU A 24 8.61 5.28 9.41
N LEU A 25 9.49 4.53 8.78
CA LEU A 25 10.12 4.86 7.52
C LEU A 25 9.35 4.14 6.41
N ASP A 26 8.74 4.94 5.54
CA ASP A 26 7.87 4.52 4.44
C ASP A 26 6.63 3.70 4.83
N CYS A 27 5.58 3.88 4.02
CA CYS A 27 4.40 3.01 3.98
C CYS A 27 4.12 2.64 2.52
N GLY A 28 5.07 1.96 1.88
CA GLY A 28 4.92 1.52 0.51
C GLY A 28 3.71 0.61 0.33
N VAL A 29 2.92 0.88 -0.71
CA VAL A 29 2.15 -0.17 -1.38
C VAL A 29 2.98 -0.61 -2.57
N ASP A 30 3.13 -1.91 -2.74
CA ASP A 30 3.83 -2.40 -3.90
C ASP A 30 2.86 -2.38 -5.08
N LEU A 31 3.17 -1.54 -6.06
CA LEU A 31 2.38 -1.41 -7.28
C LEU A 31 3.18 -1.88 -8.49
N GLY A 32 4.34 -2.53 -8.31
CA GLY A 32 5.26 -2.88 -9.40
C GLY A 32 4.59 -3.57 -10.59
N ALA A 33 3.55 -4.37 -10.33
CA ALA A 33 2.74 -5.01 -11.38
C ALA A 33 1.65 -4.11 -12.01
N ALA A 34 1.14 -3.09 -11.31
CA ALA A 34 0.08 -2.20 -11.80
C ALA A 34 0.58 -1.27 -12.92
N TRP A 35 1.86 -0.90 -12.89
CA TRP A 35 2.51 -0.12 -13.94
C TRP A 35 2.69 -0.89 -15.27
N GLY A 36 2.66 -2.23 -15.23
CA GLY A 36 2.63 -3.05 -16.44
C GLY A 36 1.34 -2.89 -17.26
N PHE A 37 0.27 -2.41 -16.63
CA PHE A 37 -1.05 -2.24 -17.25
C PHE A 37 -1.11 -1.03 -18.19
N ALA A 38 -0.35 0.03 -17.89
CA ALA A 38 -0.24 1.20 -18.77
C ALA A 38 0.45 0.88 -20.11
N ALA A 39 1.22 -0.21 -20.18
CA ALA A 39 1.84 -0.67 -21.42
C ALA A 39 0.92 -1.57 -22.28
N GLY A 40 -0.22 -2.02 -21.75
CA GLY A 40 -1.19 -2.88 -22.46
C GLY A 40 -2.35 -2.12 -23.11
N ILE A 41 -2.49 -0.82 -22.84
CA ILE A 41 -3.58 0.03 -23.38
C ILE A 41 -3.28 0.62 -24.77
N SER A 42 -2.07 0.43 -25.31
CA SER A 42 -1.77 0.78 -26.69
C SER A 42 -2.04 -0.40 -27.63
N GLY A 43 -3.25 -0.40 -28.18
CA GLY A 43 -3.61 -0.92 -29.51
C GLY A 43 -3.01 -2.25 -29.96
N GLU A 44 -3.85 -3.27 -30.08
CA GLU A 44 -4.36 -3.69 -31.39
C GLU A 44 -5.30 -4.89 -31.19
N SER A 45 -6.43 -4.82 -31.88
CA SER A 45 -7.44 -5.86 -31.98
C SER A 45 -6.80 -7.14 -32.54
N GLY A 46 -6.35 -8.05 -31.68
CA GLY A 46 -5.96 -9.39 -32.11
C GLY A 46 -4.71 -9.93 -31.45
N ALA A 47 -4.80 -10.36 -30.19
CA ALA A 47 -3.96 -11.43 -29.66
C ALA A 47 -4.59 -12.01 -28.40
N THR A 48 -5.48 -12.98 -28.59
CA THR A 48 -5.68 -14.08 -27.63
C THR A 48 -4.38 -14.87 -27.54
N SER A 49 -3.39 -14.34 -26.83
CA SER A 49 -2.14 -15.00 -26.51
C SER A 49 -1.53 -14.25 -25.34
N TRP A 50 -2.06 -14.54 -24.15
CA TRP A 50 -1.35 -14.27 -22.91
C TRP A 50 -0.04 -15.06 -22.99
N HIS A 51 1.01 -14.43 -23.49
CA HIS A 51 2.34 -14.89 -23.15
C HIS A 51 2.46 -14.67 -21.65
N SER A 52 2.34 -15.77 -20.91
CA SER A 52 3.07 -15.99 -19.69
C SER A 52 4.51 -15.58 -19.97
N ALA A 53 4.85 -14.32 -19.69
CA ALA A 53 6.23 -13.96 -19.41
C ALA A 53 6.55 -14.68 -18.10
N GLY A 54 6.88 -15.97 -18.25
CA GLY A 54 7.29 -16.83 -17.17
C GLY A 54 8.55 -16.24 -16.58
N VAL A 55 8.40 -15.63 -15.42
CA VAL A 55 9.42 -15.78 -14.39
C VAL A 55 8.91 -16.90 -13.50
N ALA A 56 9.63 -18.01 -13.48
CA ALA A 56 9.38 -19.10 -12.58
C ALA A 56 9.39 -18.59 -11.13
N GLY A 57 8.23 -18.51 -10.49
CA GLY A 57 8.11 -18.10 -9.09
C GLY A 57 6.64 -18.08 -8.66
N GLY A 58 6.24 -19.00 -7.79
CA GLY A 58 4.87 -19.06 -7.27
C GLY A 58 4.47 -17.81 -6.49
N LEU A 59 3.17 -17.52 -6.45
CA LEU A 59 2.41 -16.73 -5.45
C LEU A 59 2.94 -15.34 -4.99
N GLY A 60 4.02 -14.81 -5.57
CA GLY A 60 4.75 -13.67 -4.99
C GLY A 60 4.81 -12.39 -5.83
N GLN A 61 3.97 -12.21 -6.84
CA GLN A 61 4.13 -11.10 -7.81
C GLN A 61 2.84 -10.33 -8.13
N ARG A 62 1.65 -10.74 -7.66
CA ARG A 62 0.42 -9.97 -7.86
C ARG A 62 0.14 -9.12 -6.64
N GLN A 63 0.11 -7.81 -6.83
CA GLN A 63 -0.04 -6.82 -5.75
C GLN A 63 -1.29 -5.95 -5.91
N TYR A 64 -2.03 -6.19 -6.99
CA TYR A 64 -3.39 -5.72 -7.20
C TYR A 64 -4.22 -6.87 -7.78
N ALA A 65 -5.53 -6.82 -7.58
CA ALA A 65 -6.47 -7.78 -8.14
C ALA A 65 -7.82 -7.10 -8.41
N PHE A 66 -8.55 -7.56 -9.42
CA PHE A 66 -9.93 -7.13 -9.65
C PHE A 66 -10.89 -8.14 -9.02
N LEU A 67 -11.81 -7.64 -8.20
CA LEU A 67 -12.89 -8.40 -7.61
C LEU A 67 -14.17 -7.60 -7.78
N ASP A 68 -15.15 -8.18 -8.50
CA ASP A 68 -16.44 -7.53 -8.77
C ASP A 68 -16.31 -6.09 -9.31
N ASP A 69 -15.44 -5.93 -10.31
CA ASP A 69 -15.10 -4.64 -10.96
C ASP A 69 -14.41 -3.62 -10.02
N ARG A 70 -13.97 -4.02 -8.83
CA ARG A 70 -13.21 -3.19 -7.89
C ARG A 70 -11.75 -3.58 -7.84
N VAL A 71 -10.88 -2.58 -7.87
CA VAL A 71 -9.45 -2.77 -7.66
C VAL A 71 -9.19 -3.03 -6.18
N HIS A 72 -8.54 -4.14 -5.89
CA HIS A 72 -7.98 -4.46 -4.58
C HIS A 72 -6.47 -4.36 -4.66
N ILE A 73 -5.86 -3.71 -3.67
CA ILE A 73 -4.42 -3.50 -3.55
C ILE A 73 -3.96 -4.29 -2.33
N TRP A 74 -2.83 -4.97 -2.50
CA TRP A 74 -2.16 -5.60 -1.39
C TRP A 74 -1.33 -4.58 -0.61
N THR A 75 -1.56 -4.50 0.70
CA THR A 75 -0.99 -3.46 1.55
C THR A 75 -0.16 -4.12 2.65
N PRO A 76 1.10 -3.74 2.89
CA PRO A 76 1.79 -4.17 4.10
C PRO A 76 1.15 -3.45 5.30
N LEU A 77 0.19 -4.09 5.94
CA LEU A 77 -0.45 -3.55 7.13
C LEU A 77 0.54 -3.58 8.29
N LEU A 78 0.64 -2.47 9.01
CA LEU A 78 1.24 -2.47 10.33
C LEU A 78 0.27 -3.18 11.28
N GLY A 79 0.79 -4.14 12.06
CA GLY A 79 -0.01 -4.70 13.15
C GLY A 79 -0.40 -3.58 14.11
N ALA A 80 -1.56 -3.69 14.79
CA ALA A 80 -2.01 -2.67 15.74
C ALA A 80 -0.94 -2.30 16.79
N ALA A 81 -0.13 -3.27 17.23
CA ALA A 81 0.97 -3.07 18.16
C ALA A 81 2.15 -2.26 17.58
N ASP A 82 2.33 -2.25 16.25
CA ASP A 82 3.36 -1.46 15.58
C ASP A 82 2.93 0.01 15.42
N LEU A 83 1.62 0.26 15.31
CA LEU A 83 1.05 1.61 15.29
C LEU A 83 0.99 2.26 16.67
N GLU A 84 0.77 1.46 17.73
CA GLU A 84 0.57 1.96 19.08
C GLU A 84 1.82 2.71 19.58
N GLY A 85 1.71 4.03 19.67
CA GLY A 85 2.77 4.96 20.11
C GLY A 85 3.93 5.11 19.13
N LEU A 86 3.63 4.98 17.83
CA LEU A 86 4.42 5.54 16.76
C LEU A 86 4.35 7.09 16.82
N ASP A 87 5.50 7.75 16.89
CA ASP A 87 5.57 9.21 17.10
C ASP A 87 5.46 9.99 15.78
N ALA A 88 6.04 9.45 14.70
CA ALA A 88 6.07 10.08 13.40
C ALA A 88 6.19 9.06 12.26
N VAL A 89 5.77 9.47 11.07
CA VAL A 89 6.00 8.78 9.79
C VAL A 89 6.88 9.68 8.92
N LEU A 90 7.95 9.12 8.35
CA LEU A 90 8.82 9.77 7.39
C LEU A 90 8.75 9.01 6.07
N LEU A 91 8.42 9.72 4.99
CA LEU A 91 8.24 9.16 3.66
C LEU A 91 9.41 9.57 2.78
N GLY A 92 10.12 8.58 2.25
CA GLY A 92 11.31 8.71 1.43
C GLY A 92 11.02 8.73 -0.07
N SER A 93 9.87 8.26 -0.54
CA SER A 93 9.55 8.24 -1.97
C SER A 93 8.09 8.60 -2.25
N PRO A 94 7.75 9.05 -3.47
CA PRO A 94 6.36 9.26 -3.83
C PRO A 94 5.54 7.95 -3.79
N LEU A 95 6.15 6.80 -4.06
CA LEU A 95 5.48 5.49 -3.96
C LEU A 95 5.12 5.16 -2.50
N ALA A 96 5.99 5.51 -1.54
CA ALA A 96 5.71 5.35 -0.13
C ALA A 96 4.51 6.18 0.35
N ILE A 97 4.15 7.25 -0.36
CA ILE A 97 2.95 8.06 -0.03
C ILE A 97 1.67 7.30 -0.39
N LEU A 98 1.69 6.40 -1.38
CA LEU A 98 0.49 5.72 -1.86
C LEU A 98 -0.17 4.80 -0.82
N GLY A 99 0.56 4.35 0.20
CA GLY A 99 -0.01 3.55 1.29
C GLY A 99 -0.65 4.38 2.40
N LEU A 100 -0.51 5.72 2.38
CA LEU A 100 -1.02 6.61 3.42
C LEU A 100 -2.52 6.52 3.66
N PRO A 101 -3.40 6.49 2.63
CA PRO A 101 -4.85 6.40 2.86
C PRO A 101 -5.20 5.20 3.74
N PHE A 102 -4.57 4.05 3.52
CA PHE A 102 -4.76 2.86 4.36
C PHE A 102 -4.27 3.05 5.80
N LEU A 103 -3.11 3.68 5.98
CA LEU A 103 -2.53 3.94 7.30
C LEU A 103 -3.35 4.97 8.11
N THR A 104 -3.82 6.02 7.44
CA THR A 104 -4.42 7.20 8.06
C THR A 104 -5.92 7.06 8.25
N GLU A 105 -6.64 6.62 7.23
CA GLU A 105 -8.11 6.59 7.24
C GLU A 105 -8.66 5.22 7.65
N ARG A 106 -7.94 4.13 7.35
CA ARG A 106 -8.40 2.76 7.68
C ARG A 106 -7.76 2.16 8.93
N GLN A 107 -6.49 2.45 9.19
CA GLN A 107 -5.80 2.00 10.42
C GLN A 107 -5.80 3.05 11.55
N GLY A 108 -6.27 4.27 11.27
CA GLY A 108 -6.48 5.30 12.29
C GLY A 108 -5.20 5.88 12.89
N TYR A 109 -4.06 5.81 12.20
CA TYR A 109 -2.85 6.52 12.67
C TYR A 109 -3.11 8.03 12.70
N ARG A 110 -2.78 8.71 13.81
CA ARG A 110 -3.04 10.16 14.01
C ARG A 110 -1.79 11.00 14.28
N GLY A 111 -0.59 10.40 14.29
CA GLY A 111 0.66 11.12 14.51
C GLY A 111 1.09 11.99 13.32
N ALA A 112 2.25 12.63 13.47
CA ALA A 112 2.83 13.50 12.44
C ALA A 112 3.35 12.69 11.24
N ILE A 113 3.25 13.27 10.05
CA ILE A 113 3.66 12.64 8.79
C ILE A 113 4.46 13.67 8.00
N PHE A 114 5.68 13.32 7.61
CA PHE A 114 6.58 14.19 6.87
C PHE A 114 6.99 13.56 5.54
N ALA A 115 7.03 14.37 4.49
CA ALA A 115 7.47 13.94 3.17
C ALA A 115 8.12 15.11 2.41
N PRO A 116 9.05 14.84 1.47
CA PRO A 116 9.57 15.85 0.57
C PRO A 116 8.44 16.55 -0.18
N ALA A 117 8.45 17.89 -0.24
CA ALA A 117 7.41 18.66 -0.92
C ALA A 117 7.23 18.23 -2.39
N VAL A 118 8.33 17.87 -3.07
CA VAL A 118 8.32 17.35 -4.45
C VAL A 118 7.65 15.97 -4.52
N ALA A 119 7.91 15.07 -3.56
CA ALA A 119 7.29 13.75 -3.53
C ALA A 119 5.77 13.82 -3.41
N ILE A 120 5.29 14.75 -2.58
CA ILE A 120 3.85 14.98 -2.39
C ILE A 120 3.18 15.35 -3.71
N GLN A 121 3.80 16.20 -4.54
CA GLN A 121 3.20 16.59 -5.83
C GLN A 121 3.12 15.42 -6.81
N VAL A 122 4.16 14.59 -6.88
CA VAL A 122 4.14 13.38 -7.73
C VAL A 122 3.08 12.40 -7.24
N ALA A 123 3.03 12.13 -5.94
CA ALA A 123 2.07 11.20 -5.36
C ALA A 123 0.62 11.65 -5.54
N LYS A 124 0.32 12.96 -5.52
CA LYS A 124 -1.03 13.47 -5.81
C LYS A 124 -1.56 13.00 -7.17
N VAL A 125 -0.70 13.03 -8.18
CA VAL A 125 -1.07 12.61 -9.55
C VAL A 125 -1.33 11.10 -9.56
N TRP A 126 -0.44 10.32 -8.95
CA TRP A 126 -0.60 8.86 -8.88
C TRP A 126 -1.81 8.42 -8.07
N MET A 127 -2.11 9.10 -6.97
CA MET A 127 -3.31 8.84 -6.17
C MET A 127 -4.58 9.13 -6.98
N ALA A 128 -4.61 10.24 -7.72
CA ALA A 128 -5.75 10.58 -8.57
C ALA A 128 -5.96 9.52 -9.67
N GLU A 129 -4.87 9.03 -10.26
CA GLU A 129 -4.91 7.97 -11.27
C GLU A 129 -5.40 6.63 -10.68
N LEU A 130 -4.92 6.24 -9.50
CA LEU A 130 -5.37 5.03 -8.81
C LEU A 130 -6.86 5.08 -8.44
N VAL A 131 -7.35 6.24 -8.02
CA VAL A 131 -8.79 6.45 -7.76
C VAL A 131 -9.59 6.28 -9.05
N ALA A 132 -9.15 6.91 -10.15
CA ALA A 132 -9.82 6.78 -11.44
C ALA A 132 -9.85 5.32 -11.94
N TYR A 133 -8.77 4.56 -11.72
CA TYR A 133 -8.75 3.12 -12.00
C TYR A 133 -9.73 2.33 -11.13
N GLY A 134 -9.83 2.66 -9.84
CA GLY A 134 -10.73 2.01 -8.90
C GLY A 134 -12.22 2.31 -9.13
N GLU A 135 -12.54 3.53 -9.58
CA GLU A 135 -13.91 3.97 -9.86
C GLU A 135 -14.41 3.53 -11.25
N GLY A 136 -13.53 2.95 -12.07
CA GLY A 136 -13.90 2.33 -13.34
C GLY A 136 -13.92 3.24 -14.56
N ASP A 137 -13.41 4.47 -14.45
CA ASP A 137 -13.26 5.39 -15.58
C ASP A 137 -12.38 4.82 -16.71
N CYS A 138 -11.56 3.80 -16.42
CA CYS A 138 -10.75 3.05 -17.39
C CYS A 138 -11.25 1.61 -17.68
N LEU A 139 -12.24 1.10 -16.92
CA LEU A 139 -12.74 -0.27 -17.04
C LEU A 139 -13.63 -0.49 -18.28
N GLU A 140 -14.06 0.58 -18.97
CA GLU A 140 -14.76 0.42 -20.25
C GLU A 140 -13.85 -0.16 -21.36
N ALA A 141 -12.52 0.00 -21.26
CA ALA A 141 -11.55 -0.47 -22.25
C ALA A 141 -11.08 -1.91 -22.01
N VAL A 142 -11.14 -2.41 -20.78
CA VAL A 142 -10.79 -3.78 -20.40
C VAL A 142 -12.08 -4.58 -20.35
N GLY A 143 -12.39 -5.30 -21.42
CA GLY A 143 -13.67 -6.00 -21.58
C GLY A 143 -14.14 -6.69 -20.30
N ARG A 144 -15.45 -6.54 -19.98
CA ARG A 144 -16.22 -7.04 -18.82
C ARG A 144 -16.18 -8.56 -18.62
N GLY A 145 -14.99 -9.14 -18.58
CA GLY A 145 -14.75 -10.47 -19.13
C GLY A 145 -13.83 -11.33 -18.29
N GLU A 146 -13.84 -11.22 -16.97
CA GLU A 146 -13.38 -12.30 -16.10
C GLU A 146 -14.13 -12.27 -14.77
N ARG A 147 -15.43 -12.53 -14.86
CA ARG A 147 -16.26 -12.94 -13.72
C ARG A 147 -15.72 -14.27 -13.19
N ARG A 148 -14.83 -14.21 -12.20
CA ARG A 148 -14.78 -15.07 -11.00
C ARG A 148 -13.41 -14.98 -10.35
N ALA A 149 -13.45 -14.98 -9.02
CA ALA A 149 -12.36 -15.22 -8.08
C ALA A 149 -11.74 -16.63 -8.21
N SER A 150 -11.50 -17.16 -9.42
CA SER A 150 -10.83 -18.44 -9.64
C SER A 150 -9.39 -18.39 -9.15
N TRP A 151 -8.71 -17.26 -9.37
CA TRP A 151 -7.37 -16.98 -8.82
C TRP A 151 -7.37 -16.96 -7.28
N LEU A 152 -8.45 -16.47 -6.66
CA LEU A 152 -8.58 -16.42 -5.22
C LEU A 152 -8.75 -17.83 -4.62
N ALA A 153 -9.41 -18.75 -5.33
CA ALA A 153 -9.49 -20.15 -4.90
C ALA A 153 -8.10 -20.83 -4.93
N ASP A 154 -7.30 -20.56 -5.96
CA ASP A 154 -5.92 -21.04 -6.08
C ASP A 154 -5.01 -20.41 -5.01
N GLU A 155 -5.15 -19.11 -4.71
CA GLU A 155 -4.45 -18.41 -3.63
C GLU A 155 -4.89 -18.88 -2.23
N MET A 156 -6.20 -19.05 -1.99
CA MET A 156 -6.77 -19.57 -0.75
C MET A 156 -6.30 -21.00 -0.46
N SER A 157 -6.00 -21.78 -1.50
CA SER A 157 -5.43 -23.13 -1.37
C SER A 157 -3.97 -23.13 -0.92
N ALA A 158 -3.25 -22.03 -1.15
CA ALA A 158 -1.85 -21.84 -0.77
C ALA A 158 -1.65 -21.15 0.59
N LEU A 159 -2.74 -20.75 1.26
CA LEU A 159 -2.68 -20.12 2.57
C LEU A 159 -2.26 -21.10 3.68
N PRO A 160 -1.51 -20.63 4.70
CA PRO A 160 -1.27 -21.40 5.91
C PRO A 160 -2.58 -21.92 6.52
N MET A 161 -2.60 -23.17 6.98
CA MET A 161 -3.83 -23.84 7.46
C MET A 161 -4.63 -23.05 8.52
N CYS A 162 -3.98 -22.18 9.30
CA CYS A 162 -4.65 -21.33 10.29
C CYS A 162 -5.56 -20.24 9.68
N LEU A 163 -5.23 -19.71 8.50
CA LEU A 163 -6.05 -18.74 7.76
C LEU A 163 -7.19 -19.42 7.01
N ARG A 164 -6.97 -20.66 6.57
CA ARG A 164 -8.00 -21.52 5.96
C ARG A 164 -9.16 -21.79 6.93
N GLY A 165 -8.86 -21.96 8.22
CA GLY A 165 -9.87 -22.18 9.27
C GLY A 165 -10.79 -20.98 9.53
N ALA A 166 -10.30 -19.74 9.38
CA ALA A 166 -11.11 -18.53 9.54
C ALA A 166 -12.14 -18.36 8.39
N LEU A 167 -11.75 -18.77 7.18
CA LEU A 167 -12.60 -18.84 5.99
C LEU A 167 -13.66 -19.96 6.06
N CYS A 168 -13.30 -21.14 6.56
CA CYS A 168 -14.22 -22.28 6.68
C CYS A 168 -15.23 -22.15 7.84
N ALA A 169 -14.99 -21.26 8.81
CA ALA A 169 -15.93 -20.99 9.90
C ALA A 169 -17.20 -20.22 9.44
N GLY A 170 -17.17 -19.61 8.25
CA GLY A 170 -18.32 -18.98 7.60
C GLY A 170 -19.10 -19.92 6.69
N GLN A 171 -19.24 -21.20 7.06
CA GLN A 171 -19.96 -22.18 6.26
C GLN A 171 -21.44 -21.80 6.13
N LEU A 172 -21.78 -21.21 4.98
CA LEU A 172 -23.15 -20.99 4.54
C LEU A 172 -23.78 -22.37 4.31
N ASP A 173 -24.65 -22.78 5.22
CA ASP A 173 -25.64 -23.81 4.95
C ASP A 173 -26.41 -23.41 3.67
N GLY A 174 -26.48 -24.37 2.75
CA GLY A 174 -26.82 -24.13 1.35
C GLY A 174 -28.13 -23.37 1.15
N GLY A 175 -28.02 -22.25 0.45
CA GLY A 175 -29.16 -21.47 -0.04
C GLY A 175 -29.03 -19.98 0.21
N ALA A 176 -28.00 -19.31 -0.33
CA ALA A 176 -27.90 -17.86 -0.27
C ALA A 176 -27.64 -17.28 -1.67
N ALA A 177 -28.43 -16.27 -2.00
CA ALA A 177 -28.40 -15.50 -3.23
C ALA A 177 -27.00 -14.93 -3.53
N GLU A 178 -26.82 -14.48 -4.77
CA GLU A 178 -25.59 -13.92 -5.38
C GLU A 178 -24.91 -12.80 -4.56
N THR A 179 -25.57 -12.27 -3.53
CA THR A 179 -25.05 -11.30 -2.55
C THR A 179 -24.22 -11.91 -1.41
N GLY A 180 -24.29 -13.21 -1.15
CA GLY A 180 -23.69 -13.84 0.04
C GLY A 180 -22.19 -14.18 -0.05
N VAL A 181 -21.61 -14.18 -1.24
CA VAL A 181 -20.18 -14.51 -1.42
C VAL A 181 -19.28 -13.33 -1.04
N HIS A 182 -19.75 -12.10 -1.27
CA HIS A 182 -19.02 -10.85 -0.99
C HIS A 182 -18.75 -10.67 0.51
N GLU A 183 -19.75 -10.92 1.36
CA GLU A 183 -19.66 -10.71 2.82
C GLU A 183 -18.71 -11.73 3.49
N ALA A 184 -18.55 -12.92 2.92
CA ALA A 184 -17.65 -13.96 3.42
C ALA A 184 -16.19 -13.78 2.96
N LEU A 185 -15.97 -13.04 1.85
CA LEU A 185 -14.66 -12.89 1.23
C LEU A 185 -13.84 -11.72 1.78
N GLU A 186 -14.51 -10.62 2.12
CA GLU A 186 -13.93 -9.45 2.77
C GLU A 186 -13.06 -9.79 4.00
N PRO A 187 -13.53 -10.57 4.99
CA PRO A 187 -12.69 -10.90 6.15
C PRO A 187 -11.46 -11.73 5.77
N ALA A 188 -11.52 -12.52 4.70
CA ALA A 188 -10.40 -13.32 4.21
C ALA A 188 -9.37 -12.48 3.47
N LEU A 189 -9.81 -11.61 2.55
CA LEU A 189 -8.96 -10.62 1.90
C LEU A 189 -8.30 -9.71 2.94
N ALA A 190 -9.09 -9.30 3.94
CA ALA A 190 -8.62 -8.48 5.03
C ALA A 190 -7.47 -9.15 5.81
N ALA A 191 -7.62 -10.45 6.10
CA ALA A 191 -6.63 -11.28 6.79
C ALA A 191 -5.36 -11.55 5.94
N LEU A 192 -5.46 -11.38 4.63
CA LEU A 192 -4.36 -11.48 3.67
C LEU A 192 -3.78 -10.12 3.26
N CYS A 193 -4.22 -9.06 3.94
CA CYS A 193 -3.79 -7.69 3.72
C CYS A 193 -4.17 -7.09 2.35
N TRP A 194 -5.11 -7.73 1.65
CA TRP A 194 -5.78 -7.15 0.49
C TRP A 194 -6.82 -6.13 0.95
N ARG A 195 -6.90 -4.99 0.27
CA ARG A 195 -7.83 -3.91 0.56
C ARG A 195 -8.37 -3.34 -0.74
N GLU A 196 -9.65 -3.05 -0.81
CA GLU A 196 -10.19 -2.23 -1.90
C GLU A 196 -9.38 -0.93 -2.03
N ALA A 197 -9.20 -0.42 -3.24
CA ALA A 197 -8.58 0.86 -3.51
C ALA A 197 -9.22 1.98 -2.67
N TYR A 198 -8.45 3.02 -2.38
CA TYR A 198 -8.96 4.17 -1.62
C TYR A 198 -9.75 5.12 -2.51
N THR A 199 -10.61 5.92 -1.88
CA THR A 199 -11.45 6.92 -2.53
C THR A 199 -10.77 8.28 -2.64
N SER A 200 -11.32 9.16 -3.48
CA SER A 200 -10.88 10.56 -3.57
C SER A 200 -10.97 11.31 -2.23
N ASP A 201 -11.99 11.03 -1.41
CA ASP A 201 -12.15 11.61 -0.06
C ASP A 201 -11.04 11.15 0.89
N GLU A 202 -10.70 9.85 0.88
CA GLU A 202 -9.59 9.31 1.68
C GLU A 202 -8.24 9.94 1.26
N VAL A 203 -8.04 10.16 -0.05
CA VAL A 203 -6.85 10.86 -0.57
C VAL A 203 -6.79 12.30 -0.09
N ALA A 204 -7.90 13.05 -0.18
CA ALA A 204 -7.94 14.43 0.27
C ALA A 204 -7.66 14.55 1.78
N ALA A 205 -8.26 13.69 2.59
CA ALA A 205 -8.07 13.64 4.03
C ALA A 205 -6.62 13.29 4.41
N CYS A 206 -6.02 12.28 3.77
CA CYS A 206 -4.65 11.87 4.10
C CYS A 206 -3.62 12.93 3.67
N LEU A 207 -3.80 13.55 2.50
CA LEU A 207 -2.89 14.58 1.99
C LEU A 207 -2.91 15.85 2.84
N ALA A 208 -4.07 16.21 3.41
CA ALA A 208 -4.20 17.36 4.31
C ALA A 208 -3.37 17.21 5.59
N ARG A 209 -2.95 15.98 5.93
CA ARG A 209 -2.14 15.69 7.12
C ARG A 209 -0.64 15.70 6.86
N LEU A 210 -0.21 15.70 5.61
CA LEU A 210 1.20 15.72 5.26
C LEU A 210 1.83 17.06 5.61
N THR A 211 2.94 16.99 6.34
CA THR A 211 3.81 18.14 6.53
C THR A 211 4.89 18.13 5.45
N PRO A 212 4.87 19.08 4.49
CA PRO A 212 5.89 19.16 3.45
C PRO A 212 7.24 19.57 4.06
N VAL A 213 8.30 18.89 3.62
CA VAL A 213 9.68 19.16 4.04
C VAL A 213 10.52 19.44 2.79
N ASN A 214 11.32 20.50 2.83
CA ASN A 214 12.30 20.78 1.77
C ASN A 214 13.58 19.97 2.00
N TYR A 215 14.33 19.66 0.94
CA TYR A 215 15.63 19.05 1.11
C TYR A 215 16.56 19.94 1.95
N GLY A 216 17.28 19.33 2.89
CA GLY A 216 18.11 20.02 3.86
C GLY A 216 17.34 20.69 5.01
N GLN A 217 16.02 20.72 4.98
CA GLN A 217 15.22 21.18 6.11
C GLN A 217 15.21 20.12 7.21
N SER A 218 15.61 20.53 8.42
CA SER A 218 15.53 19.70 9.60
C SER A 218 14.19 19.93 10.31
N VAL A 219 13.48 18.84 10.63
CA VAL A 219 12.22 18.85 11.39
C VAL A 219 12.39 18.15 12.73
N ALA A 220 11.76 18.69 13.77
CA ALA A 220 11.79 18.12 15.10
C ALA A 220 10.72 17.02 15.25
N LEU A 221 11.12 15.87 15.78
CA LEU A 221 10.27 14.74 16.14
C LEU A 221 10.19 14.61 17.67
N ALA A 222 9.09 14.03 18.18
CA ALA A 222 8.91 13.69 19.59
C ALA A 222 9.33 14.81 20.57
N GLY A 223 8.79 16.02 20.37
CA GLY A 223 9.06 17.18 21.22
C GLY A 223 10.49 17.75 21.10
N GLY A 224 11.21 17.47 20.00
CA GLY A 224 12.56 17.99 19.76
C GLY A 224 13.70 17.12 20.28
N SER A 225 13.40 15.89 20.72
CA SER A 225 14.42 14.94 21.16
C SER A 225 15.16 14.24 20.02
N LEU A 226 14.60 14.28 18.81
CA LEU A 226 15.17 13.73 17.59
C LEU A 226 14.84 14.68 16.44
N HIS A 227 15.79 14.91 15.54
CA HIS A 227 15.63 15.70 14.34
C HIS A 227 15.71 14.79 13.12
N ALA A 228 14.90 15.08 12.11
CA ALA A 228 14.93 14.39 10.83
C ALA A 228 15.20 15.39 9.70
N THR A 229 16.15 15.08 8.83
CA THR A 229 16.52 15.92 7.69
C THR A 229 16.43 15.11 6.41
N ALA A 230 15.66 15.59 5.45
CA ALA A 230 15.53 14.93 4.14
C ALA A 230 16.68 15.35 3.22
N HIS A 231 17.36 14.38 2.61
CA HIS A 231 18.37 14.59 1.57
C HIS A 231 17.93 13.89 0.29
N ALA A 232 18.15 14.48 -0.88
CA ALA A 232 17.81 13.84 -2.15
C ALA A 232 18.56 12.50 -2.29
N SER A 233 17.84 11.41 -2.55
CA SER A 233 18.44 10.07 -2.69
C SER A 233 18.94 9.78 -4.11
N GLY A 234 18.41 10.48 -5.12
CA GLY A 234 18.75 10.25 -6.53
C GLY A 234 18.06 9.03 -7.17
N GLU A 235 17.19 8.33 -6.44
CA GLU A 235 16.48 7.14 -6.93
C GLU A 235 15.32 7.50 -7.87
N CYS A 236 14.54 8.52 -7.51
CA CYS A 236 13.39 8.98 -8.28
C CYS A 236 13.11 10.47 -8.04
N ILE A 237 12.22 11.07 -8.82
CA ILE A 237 11.77 12.45 -8.59
C ILE A 237 11.04 12.50 -7.24
N GLY A 238 11.56 13.31 -6.31
CA GLY A 238 11.04 13.38 -4.95
C GLY A 238 11.64 12.34 -3.98
N GLY A 239 12.54 11.48 -4.44
CA GLY A 239 13.22 10.50 -3.59
C GLY A 239 14.13 11.14 -2.53
N ALA A 240 14.07 10.64 -1.30
CA ALA A 240 14.76 11.15 -0.14
C ALA A 240 15.31 10.06 0.77
N ALA A 241 16.56 10.25 1.19
CA ALA A 241 17.14 9.59 2.35
C ALA A 241 16.96 10.48 3.58
N TRP A 242 16.44 9.93 4.67
CA TRP A 242 16.25 10.64 5.92
C TRP A 242 17.44 10.43 6.84
N VAL A 243 18.07 11.52 7.27
CA VAL A 243 19.09 11.50 8.32
C VAL A 243 18.44 11.88 9.64
N LEU A 244 18.61 11.04 10.64
CA LEU A 244 18.08 11.21 11.98
C LEU A 244 19.19 11.62 12.94
N SER A 245 19.01 12.69 13.69
CA SER A 245 20.01 13.22 14.60
C SER A 245 19.44 13.57 15.97
N ASP A 246 20.09 13.13 17.05
CA ASP A 246 19.79 13.59 18.42
C ASP A 246 20.76 14.69 18.90
N GLY A 247 21.53 15.28 17.97
CA GLY A 247 22.59 16.26 18.26
C GLY A 247 23.93 15.63 18.67
N THR A 248 23.95 14.32 18.99
CA THR A 248 25.19 13.59 19.31
C THR A 248 25.53 12.52 18.28
N THR A 249 24.51 11.84 17.75
CA THR A 249 24.64 10.75 16.80
C THR A 249 23.77 11.05 15.60
N ASN A 250 24.28 10.77 14.41
CA ASN A 250 23.53 10.80 13.17
C ASN A 250 23.36 9.37 12.67
N VAL A 251 22.15 9.02 12.25
CA VAL A 251 21.76 7.69 11.77
C VAL A 251 20.98 7.83 10.47
#